data_AF-A0A7W0VHX9-F1
#
_entry.id   AF-A0A7W0VHX9-F1
#
_cell.length_a   1.000
_cell.length_b   1.000
_cell.length_c   1.000
_cell.angle_alpha   90.00
_cell.angle_beta   90.00
_cell.angle_gamma   90.00
#
_symmetry.space_group_name_H-M   'P 1'
#
loop_
_entity.id
_entity.type
_entity.pdbx_description
1 polymer ?
#
loop_
_entity_poly.entity_id
_entity_poly.type
_entity_poly.pdbx_seq_one_letter_code
_entity_poly.pdbx_strand_id
1 'polypeptide(L)'
;MSAAELIANLERLKDEFHSAIDPLADEQAIRAAQAQFLGKKGKVSDVMKELSKLPPADRPAVGAAVNTVKQFIENMVTRRLEALVATAAKADLGRSFDVTLPARPVGGGHLHILTQVRREAV
;
A
#
# COMPACT_ATOMS: atom_id res chain seq x y z
N MET A 1 -30.21 17.66 -11.06
CA MET A 1 -29.24 16.98 -11.93
C MET A 1 -29.90 15.71 -12.44
N SER A 2 -29.78 15.47 -13.75
CA SER A 2 -30.25 14.22 -14.34
C SER A 2 -29.38 13.04 -13.89
N ALA A 3 -29.90 11.82 -13.92
CA ALA A 3 -29.13 10.63 -13.56
C ALA A 3 -27.85 10.46 -14.41
N ALA A 4 -27.88 10.91 -15.67
CA ALA A 4 -26.74 10.87 -16.58
C ALA A 4 -25.61 11.84 -16.17
N GLU A 5 -25.95 13.03 -15.67
CA GLU A 5 -24.96 14.02 -15.21
C GLU A 5 -24.17 13.53 -13.99
N LEU A 6 -24.86 12.82 -13.08
CA LEU A 6 -24.24 12.23 -11.89
C LEU A 6 -23.26 11.11 -12.26
N ILE A 7 -23.60 10.28 -13.24
CA ILE A 7 -22.72 9.22 -13.74
C ILE A 7 -21.48 9.83 -14.42
N ALA A 8 -21.66 10.84 -15.27
CA ALA A 8 -20.54 11.54 -15.90
C ALA A 8 -19.63 12.25 -14.87
N ASN A 9 -20.20 12.75 -13.77
CA ASN A 9 -19.42 13.33 -12.68
C ASN A 9 -18.60 12.27 -11.93
N LEU A 10 -19.16 11.08 -11.71
CA LEU A 10 -18.46 9.95 -11.10
C LEU A 10 -17.29 9.45 -11.97
N GLU A 11 -17.46 9.39 -13.28
CA GLU A 11 -16.38 9.05 -14.22
C GLU A 11 -15.27 10.10 -14.18
N ARG A 12 -15.60 11.38 -14.17
CA ARG A 12 -14.61 12.46 -14.05
C ARG A 12 -13.82 12.37 -12.74
N LEU A 13 -14.49 12.06 -11.63
CA LEU A 13 -13.85 11.85 -10.33
C LEU A 13 -12.93 10.63 -10.31
N LYS A 14 -13.29 9.58 -11.05
CA LYS A 14 -12.46 8.39 -11.23
C LYS A 14 -11.16 8.72 -11.95
N ASP A 15 -11.24 9.50 -13.04
CA ASP A 15 -10.05 9.91 -13.82
C ASP A 15 -9.17 10.92 -13.06
N GLU A 16 -9.80 11.83 -12.32
CA GLU A 16 -9.10 12.75 -11.41
C GLU A 16 -8.36 11.97 -10.32
N PHE A 17 -9.01 10.97 -9.71
CA PHE A 17 -8.37 10.10 -8.73
C PHE A 17 -7.20 9.31 -9.33
N HIS A 18 -7.39 8.76 -10.54
CA HIS A 18 -6.34 8.02 -11.24
C HIS A 18 -5.10 8.90 -11.48
N SER A 19 -5.31 10.13 -11.94
CA SER A 19 -4.22 11.09 -12.17
C SER A 19 -3.57 11.56 -10.87
N ALA A 20 -4.33 11.64 -9.78
CA ALA A 20 -3.83 12.09 -8.48
C ALA A 20 -3.03 11.00 -7.75
N ILE A 21 -3.38 9.71 -7.91
CA ILE A 21 -2.71 8.62 -7.19
C ILE A 21 -1.44 8.13 -7.89
N ASP A 22 -1.35 8.24 -9.21
CA ASP A 22 -0.23 7.74 -10.00
C ASP A 22 1.16 8.29 -9.56
N PRO A 23 1.32 9.61 -9.32
CA PRO A 23 2.60 10.17 -8.89
C PRO A 23 2.90 9.95 -7.40
N LEU A 24 1.97 9.42 -6.59
CA LEU A 24 2.19 9.25 -5.16
C LEU A 24 3.06 8.03 -4.87
N ALA A 25 4.14 8.26 -4.13
CA ALA A 25 5.13 7.24 -3.73
C ALA A 25 5.19 7.01 -2.22
N ASP A 26 4.32 7.66 -1.45
CA ASP A 26 4.27 7.55 -0.01
C ASP A 26 2.93 6.96 0.46
N GLU A 27 2.98 6.05 1.43
CA GLU A 27 1.80 5.39 1.98
C GLU A 27 0.84 6.41 2.62
N GLN A 28 1.37 7.41 3.36
CA GLN A 28 0.50 8.41 3.98
C GLN A 28 -0.19 9.27 2.93
N ALA A 29 0.53 9.67 1.88
CA ALA A 29 -0.05 10.41 0.76
C ALA A 29 -1.14 9.62 0.03
N ILE A 30 -0.94 8.33 -0.23
CA ILE A 30 -1.96 7.45 -0.85
C ILE A 30 -3.21 7.34 0.02
N ARG A 31 -3.05 7.15 1.34
CA ARG A 31 -4.17 7.09 2.29
C ARG A 31 -4.89 8.43 2.41
N ALA A 32 -4.16 9.55 2.36
CA ALA A 32 -4.75 10.89 2.34
C ALA A 32 -5.58 11.13 1.07
N ALA A 33 -5.08 10.71 -0.10
CA ALA A 33 -5.85 10.76 -1.35
C ALA A 33 -7.11 9.88 -1.25
N GLN A 34 -7.01 8.66 -0.73
CA GLN A 34 -8.19 7.82 -0.49
C GLN A 34 -9.22 8.53 0.42
N ALA A 35 -8.78 9.18 1.50
CA ALA A 35 -9.66 9.89 2.42
C ALA A 35 -10.34 11.12 1.79
N GLN A 36 -9.65 11.85 0.90
CA GLN A 36 -10.22 13.00 0.18
C GLN A 36 -11.35 12.61 -0.78
N PHE A 37 -11.30 11.41 -1.36
CA PHE A 37 -12.30 10.96 -2.33
C PHE A 37 -13.40 10.10 -1.68
N LEU A 38 -13.04 9.17 -0.78
CA LEU A 38 -13.95 8.19 -0.16
C LEU A 38 -14.36 8.51 1.29
N GLY A 39 -13.74 9.51 1.94
CA GLY A 39 -13.99 9.82 3.35
C GLY A 39 -15.36 10.44 3.63
N LYS A 40 -15.68 10.71 4.90
CA LYS A 40 -16.99 11.29 5.32
C LYS A 40 -17.35 12.63 4.66
N LYS A 41 -16.35 13.40 4.22
CA LYS A 41 -16.48 14.65 3.44
C LYS A 41 -15.87 14.51 2.04
N GLY A 42 -15.80 13.28 1.54
CA GLY A 42 -15.17 12.99 0.27
C GLY A 42 -16.08 13.30 -0.91
N LYS A 43 -15.47 13.59 -2.05
CA LYS A 43 -16.20 13.94 -3.29
C LYS A 43 -17.22 12.86 -3.69
N VAL A 44 -16.93 11.58 -3.45
CA VAL A 44 -17.85 10.46 -3.75
C VAL A 44 -19.00 10.40 -2.73
N SER A 45 -18.74 10.70 -1.46
CA SER A 45 -19.78 10.79 -0.42
C SER A 45 -20.73 11.96 -0.62
N ASP A 46 -20.28 13.06 -1.24
CA ASP A 46 -21.16 14.17 -1.60
C ASP A 46 -22.11 13.81 -2.73
N VAL A 47 -21.63 13.07 -3.74
CA VAL A 47 -22.49 12.48 -4.78
C VAL A 47 -23.54 11.53 -4.18
N MET A 48 -23.19 10.75 -3.14
CA MET A 48 -24.17 9.92 -2.42
C MET A 48 -25.23 10.74 -1.69
N LYS A 49 -24.92 11.94 -1.20
CA LYS A 49 -25.93 12.82 -0.58
C LYS A 49 -26.89 13.37 -1.63
N GLU A 50 -26.39 13.68 -2.82
CA GLU A 50 -27.21 14.15 -3.95
C GLU A 50 -28.13 13.05 -4.49
N LEU A 51 -27.73 11.78 -4.39
CA LEU A 51 -28.56 10.61 -4.72
C LEU A 51 -29.89 10.59 -3.93
N SER A 52 -29.90 11.09 -2.69
CA SER A 52 -31.12 11.14 -1.86
C SER A 52 -32.22 12.05 -2.45
N LYS A 53 -31.85 12.97 -3.33
CA LYS A 53 -32.75 13.93 -3.99
C LYS A 53 -33.35 13.40 -5.31
N LEU A 54 -32.92 12.23 -5.79
CA LEU A 54 -33.42 11.65 -7.04
C LEU A 54 -34.70 10.81 -6.85
N PRO A 55 -35.50 10.65 -7.94
CA PRO A 55 -36.64 9.74 -7.97
C PRO A 55 -36.20 8.27 -7.75
N PRO A 56 -37.03 7.44 -7.10
CA PRO A 56 -36.67 6.06 -6.76
C PRO A 56 -36.35 5.17 -7.97
N ALA A 57 -36.85 5.50 -9.17
CA ALA A 57 -36.58 4.76 -10.41
C ALA A 57 -35.11 4.86 -10.88
N ASP A 58 -34.46 6.00 -10.64
CA ASP A 58 -33.09 6.26 -11.12
C ASP A 58 -32.00 5.97 -10.08
N ARG A 59 -32.39 5.81 -8.81
CA ARG A 59 -31.48 5.49 -7.70
C ARG A 59 -30.68 4.20 -7.89
N PRO A 60 -31.22 3.10 -8.45
CA PRO A 60 -30.47 1.85 -8.62
C PRO A 60 -29.30 1.99 -9.60
N ALA A 61 -29.51 2.68 -10.74
CA ALA A 61 -28.49 2.86 -11.76
C ALA A 61 -27.31 3.69 -11.25
N VAL A 62 -27.60 4.82 -10.59
CA VAL A 62 -26.56 5.68 -10.02
C VAL A 62 -25.89 5.02 -8.82
N GLY A 63 -26.63 4.27 -7.99
CA GLY A 63 -26.06 3.51 -6.87
C GLY A 63 -25.09 2.42 -7.32
N ALA A 64 -25.39 1.73 -8.42
CA ALA A 64 -24.49 0.77 -9.03
C ALA A 64 -23.19 1.46 -9.51
N ALA A 65 -23.30 2.59 -10.22
CA ALA A 65 -22.15 3.37 -10.66
C ALA A 65 -21.26 3.83 -9.51
N VAL A 66 -21.85 4.31 -8.40
CA VAL A 66 -21.10 4.69 -7.18
C VAL A 66 -20.31 3.50 -6.63
N ASN A 67 -20.93 2.32 -6.52
CA ASN A 67 -20.25 1.13 -6.03
C ASN A 67 -19.10 0.70 -6.96
N THR A 68 -19.30 0.76 -8.28
CA THR A 68 -18.24 0.46 -9.25
C THR A 68 -17.06 1.40 -9.11
N VAL A 69 -17.30 2.71 -8.98
CA VAL A 69 -16.22 3.70 -8.77
C VAL A 69 -15.54 3.50 -7.42
N LYS A 70 -16.30 3.20 -6.37
CA LYS A 70 -15.76 2.92 -5.04
C LYS A 70 -14.80 1.72 -5.06
N GLN A 71 -15.23 0.61 -5.66
CA GLN A 71 -14.40 -0.59 -5.84
C GLN A 71 -13.16 -0.30 -6.69
N PHE A 72 -13.30 0.51 -7.74
CA PHE A 72 -12.15 0.91 -8.56
C PHE A 72 -11.10 1.67 -7.75
N ILE A 73 -11.53 2.65 -6.94
CA ILE A 73 -10.65 3.44 -6.08
C ILE A 73 -9.96 2.54 -5.04
N GLU A 74 -10.72 1.68 -4.37
CA GLU A 74 -10.17 0.74 -3.38
C GLU A 74 -9.13 -0.20 -4.02
N ASN A 75 -9.42 -0.76 -5.19
CA ASN A 75 -8.49 -1.64 -5.92
C ASN A 75 -7.21 -0.92 -6.36
N MET A 76 -7.31 0.33 -6.84
CA MET A 76 -6.14 1.14 -7.20
C MET A 76 -5.25 1.41 -5.99
N VAL A 77 -5.84 1.79 -4.86
CA VAL A 77 -5.12 2.03 -3.61
C VAL A 77 -4.39 0.77 -3.15
N THR A 78 -5.08 -0.37 -3.10
CA THR A 78 -4.49 -1.65 -2.70
C THR A 78 -3.32 -2.02 -3.60
N ARG A 79 -3.49 -1.95 -4.93
CA ARG A 79 -2.42 -2.24 -5.90
C ARG A 79 -1.21 -1.32 -5.71
N ARG A 80 -1.43 -0.04 -5.40
CA ARG A 80 -0.33 0.91 -5.23
C ARG A 80 0.44 0.67 -3.93
N LEU A 81 -0.26 0.34 -2.85
CA LEU A 81 0.36 -0.06 -1.58
C LEU A 81 1.16 -1.36 -1.73
N GLU A 82 0.61 -2.36 -2.40
CA GLU A 82 1.32 -3.62 -2.70
C GLU A 82 2.57 -3.37 -3.54
N ALA A 83 2.50 -2.49 -4.54
CA ALA A 83 3.65 -2.11 -5.35
C ALA A 83 4.74 -1.45 -4.51
N LEU A 84 4.39 -0.56 -3.56
CA LEU A 84 5.35 0.06 -2.66
C LEU A 84 6.06 -0.97 -1.78
N VAL A 85 5.30 -1.88 -1.16
CA VAL A 85 5.87 -2.97 -0.34
C VAL A 85 6.81 -3.85 -1.18
N ALA A 86 6.39 -4.20 -2.40
CA ALA A 86 7.22 -5.00 -3.30
C ALA A 86 8.51 -4.28 -3.71
N THR A 87 8.47 -2.96 -3.92
CA THR A 87 9.68 -2.17 -4.23
C THR A 87 10.65 -2.11 -3.04
N ALA A 88 10.14 -1.91 -1.83
CA ALA A 88 10.97 -1.91 -0.61
C ALA A 88 11.62 -3.29 -0.38
N ALA A 89 10.85 -4.36 -0.51
CA ALA A 89 11.36 -5.73 -0.38
C ALA A 89 12.45 -6.06 -1.42
N LYS A 90 12.27 -5.61 -2.67
CA LYS A 90 13.31 -5.77 -3.71
C LYS A 90 14.58 -4.99 -3.40
N ALA A 91 14.46 -3.78 -2.86
CA ALA A 91 15.61 -2.98 -2.44
C ALA A 91 16.39 -3.67 -1.32
N ASP A 92 15.68 -4.25 -0.33
CA ASP A 92 16.31 -5.01 0.76
C ASP A 92 16.99 -6.28 0.27
N LEU A 93 16.36 -7.04 -0.63
CA LEU A 93 16.94 -8.24 -1.24
C LEU A 93 18.16 -7.93 -2.12
N GLY A 94 18.20 -6.73 -2.73
CA GLY A 94 19.36 -6.25 -3.48
C GLY A 94 20.58 -5.92 -2.60
N ARG A 95 20.41 -5.89 -1.27
CA ARG A 95 21.50 -5.65 -0.34
C ARG A 95 22.40 -6.88 -0.26
N SER A 96 23.48 -6.86 -1.05
CA SER A 96 24.51 -7.88 -1.01
C SER A 96 25.45 -7.66 0.18
N PHE A 97 25.71 -8.73 0.93
CA PHE A 97 26.77 -8.79 1.94
C PHE A 97 27.73 -9.91 1.55
N ASP A 98 29.02 -9.69 1.78
CA ASP A 98 30.04 -10.70 1.51
C ASP A 98 29.98 -11.80 2.59
N VAL A 99 29.47 -12.96 2.21
CA VAL A 99 29.36 -14.15 3.05
C VAL A 99 30.71 -14.80 3.38
N THR A 100 31.79 -14.41 2.70
CA THR A 100 33.14 -14.95 2.91
C THR A 100 33.92 -14.20 3.98
N LEU A 101 33.44 -13.02 4.40
CA LEU A 101 34.08 -12.24 5.45
C LEU A 101 34.16 -13.05 6.75
N PRO A 102 35.33 -13.05 7.43
CA PRO A 102 35.48 -13.75 8.67
C PRO A 102 34.51 -13.17 9.71
N ALA A 103 33.89 -14.05 10.48
CA ALA A 103 33.05 -13.64 11.60
C ALA A 103 33.86 -12.81 12.60
N ARG A 104 33.17 -11.99 13.40
CA ARG A 104 33.81 -11.27 14.50
C ARG A 104 34.45 -12.29 15.44
N PRO A 105 35.77 -12.22 15.69
CA PRO A 105 36.45 -13.23 16.48
C PRO A 105 35.89 -13.22 17.91
N VAL A 106 35.53 -14.39 18.40
CA VAL A 106 35.35 -14.65 19.82
C VAL A 106 36.65 -15.26 20.34
N GLY A 107 37.16 -14.74 21.45
CA GLY A 107 38.41 -15.23 22.03
C GLY A 107 38.28 -16.70 22.43
N GLY A 108 39.09 -17.57 21.85
CA GLY A 108 39.23 -18.95 22.29
C GLY A 108 40.03 -19.03 23.60
N GLY A 109 39.58 -19.86 24.53
CA GLY A 109 40.39 -20.27 25.68
C GLY A 109 41.48 -21.25 25.25
N HIS A 110 42.61 -21.26 25.96
CA HIS A 110 43.70 -22.20 25.71
C HIS A 110 43.91 -23.07 26.95
N LEU A 111 44.23 -24.35 26.75
CA LEU A 111 44.69 -25.19 27.85
C LEU A 111 46.06 -24.73 28.29
N HIS A 112 46.26 -24.62 29.60
CA HIS A 112 47.58 -24.35 30.17
C HIS A 112 48.60 -25.42 29.72
N ILE A 113 49.85 -25.02 29.50
CA ILE A 113 50.92 -25.89 28.94
C ILE A 113 51.09 -27.18 29.76
N LEU A 114 51.06 -27.09 31.10
CA LEU A 114 51.12 -28.27 31.98
C LEU A 114 49.99 -29.29 31.74
N THR A 115 48.79 -28.81 31.38
CA THR A 115 47.64 -29.66 31.09
C THR A 115 47.79 -30.36 29.73
N GLN A 116 48.42 -29.70 28.75
CA GLN A 116 48.71 -30.28 27.44
C GLN A 116 49.73 -31.43 27.56
N VAL A 117 50.86 -31.18 28.23
CA VAL A 117 51.92 -32.20 28.45
C VAL A 117 51.39 -33.41 29.21
N ARG A 118 50.51 -33.21 30.19
CA ARG A 118 49.89 -34.31 30.93
C ARG A 118 49.01 -35.21 30.04
N ARG A 119 48.34 -34.65 29.02
CA ARG A 119 47.47 -35.41 28.11
C ARG A 119 48.26 -36.19 27.04
N GLU A 120 49.41 -35.67 26.62
CA GLU A 120 50.27 -36.34 25.63
C GLU A 120 51.10 -37.49 26.24
N ALA A 121 51.41 -37.41 27.54
CA ALA A 121 52.23 -38.40 28.24
C ALA A 121 51.45 -39.66 28.73
N VAL A 122 50.19 -39.82 28.31
CA VAL A 122 49.34 -41.00 28.57
C VAL A 122 49.05 -41.70 27.25
#